data_AF-A0A3B3DWK3-F1
#
_entry.id   AF-A0A3B3DWK3-F1
#
_cell.length_a   1.000
_cell.length_b   1.000
_cell.length_c   1.000
_cell.angle_alpha   90.00
_cell.angle_beta   90.00
_cell.angle_gamma   90.00
#
_symmetry.space_group_name_H-M   'P 1'
#
loop_
_entity.id
_entity.type
_entity.pdbx_description
1 polymer ?
#
loop_
_entity_poly.entity_id
_entity_poly.type
_entity_poly.pdbx_seq_one_letter_code
_entity_poly.pdbx_strand_id
1 'polypeptide(L)'
;MSSFDDNNKERLRSVSVDLNNDASLLIDIPDALCERDKVKFTVHTKTTLSSFQKPEFSVPRQHEDFIWLHDTLVETEDYAGLIIPPAPPKPDFESPREKMHKLGEGEATMTKEEYTKMKQELEAEYLAVFKKTVQVHEVFLQRLSSHPILSKDRNFQIFLEYDQDLSVRRKNAKEMFGGFFKNMVKSADEVLIAGVKEVDDFFEQEKTFLLDYFSKIKDATAKAEKMTRSHKNIADDYIRLSATLNSLSAEESTANKKTLDHISDLFEKLRKVEGRVASDEELKLTELLRYYMRDIQAAKDLLYRRARALADYENSNKALDKARLKGKDVSQAEEHQQRCLQKFDNLSESGKKELTNFKARRVVAFRKNLVEMAELEVKHAKNNMTLLQGCIELLSSN
;
A
#
# COMPACT_ATOMS: atom_id res chain seq x y z
N MET A 1 -47.43 -17.36 -25.64
CA MET A 1 -46.49 -18.50 -25.67
C MET A 1 -45.16 -18.02 -25.10
N SER A 2 -44.77 -18.60 -23.96
CA SER A 2 -43.52 -18.51 -23.16
C SER A 2 -42.62 -17.28 -23.31
N SER A 3 -42.46 -16.39 -22.32
CA SER A 3 -41.79 -16.62 -21.02
C SER A 3 -40.45 -17.36 -21.16
N PHE A 4 -39.41 -16.63 -21.57
CA PHE A 4 -38.01 -17.05 -21.39
C PHE A 4 -37.30 -16.04 -20.47
N ASP A 5 -37.26 -16.45 -19.20
CA ASP A 5 -36.21 -16.27 -18.20
C ASP A 5 -35.64 -14.87 -17.92
N ASP A 6 -36.34 -14.18 -17.04
CA ASP A 6 -35.84 -13.07 -16.21
C ASP A 6 -34.98 -13.56 -15.01
N ASN A 7 -34.53 -14.82 -15.03
CA ASN A 7 -33.88 -15.50 -13.90
C ASN A 7 -32.33 -15.47 -13.92
N ASN A 8 -31.71 -14.76 -14.87
CA ASN A 8 -30.25 -14.76 -15.03
C ASN A 8 -29.54 -13.44 -14.63
N LYS A 9 -30.27 -12.47 -14.05
CA LYS A 9 -29.68 -11.20 -13.58
C LYS A 9 -29.12 -11.23 -12.15
N GLU A 10 -29.35 -12.30 -11.38
CA GLU A 10 -28.86 -12.40 -10.00
C GLU A 10 -27.48 -13.06 -9.82
N ARG A 11 -26.81 -13.50 -10.89
CA ARG A 11 -25.51 -14.21 -10.79
C ARG A 11 -24.25 -13.41 -11.09
N LEU A 12 -24.34 -12.09 -11.19
CA LEU A 12 -23.18 -11.19 -11.33
C LEU A 12 -23.11 -10.16 -10.18
N ARG A 13 -23.48 -10.58 -8.96
CA ARG A 13 -22.91 -9.93 -7.78
C ARG A 13 -21.45 -10.35 -7.73
N SER A 14 -20.55 -9.38 -7.81
CA SER A 14 -19.15 -9.57 -7.47
C SER A 14 -19.11 -10.26 -6.10
N VAL A 15 -18.70 -11.52 -6.09
CA VAL A 15 -18.39 -12.21 -4.86
C VAL A 15 -17.09 -11.57 -4.39
N SER A 16 -17.19 -10.47 -3.67
CA SER A 16 -16.13 -10.09 -2.73
C SER A 16 -16.05 -11.26 -1.76
N VAL A 17 -15.12 -12.17 -2.02
CA VAL A 17 -14.76 -13.20 -1.06
C VAL A 17 -14.11 -12.44 0.09
N ASP A 18 -14.93 -11.99 1.05
CA ASP A 18 -14.45 -11.56 2.34
C ASP A 18 -13.88 -12.80 3.01
N LEU A 19 -12.55 -12.90 2.95
CA LEU A 19 -11.77 -13.93 3.64
C LEU A 19 -11.79 -13.77 5.18
N ASN A 20 -12.64 -12.87 5.72
CA ASN A 20 -12.52 -12.32 7.06
C ASN A 20 -13.65 -12.70 8.03
N ASN A 21 -14.70 -13.44 7.64
CA ASN A 21 -15.80 -13.73 8.57
C ASN A 21 -15.43 -14.68 9.75
N ASP A 22 -14.28 -15.35 9.71
CA ASP A 22 -13.78 -16.23 10.79
C ASP A 22 -12.46 -15.74 11.43
N ALA A 23 -12.09 -14.47 11.23
CA ALA A 23 -10.86 -13.93 11.83
C ALA A 23 -11.07 -13.56 13.30
N SER A 24 -10.22 -14.10 14.19
CA SER A 24 -10.24 -13.78 15.62
C SER A 24 -9.78 -12.36 15.97
N LEU A 25 -9.18 -11.65 15.01
CA LEU A 25 -8.72 -10.27 15.14
C LEU A 25 -8.98 -9.50 13.83
N LEU A 26 -10.02 -8.69 13.84
CA LEU A 26 -10.46 -7.83 12.74
C LEU A 26 -10.03 -6.39 13.02
N ILE A 27 -9.44 -5.74 12.01
CA ILE A 27 -8.91 -4.38 12.10
C ILE A 27 -9.30 -3.61 10.86
N ASP A 28 -9.84 -2.42 11.08
CA ASP A 28 -10.14 -1.41 10.07
C ASP A 28 -9.75 -0.02 10.56
N ILE A 29 -9.57 0.90 9.60
CA ILE A 29 -9.29 2.30 9.88
C ILE A 29 -10.47 3.12 9.34
N PRO A 30 -11.51 3.36 10.15
CA PRO A 30 -12.72 4.05 9.70
C PRO A 30 -12.46 5.52 9.35
N ASP A 31 -11.51 6.16 10.04
CA ASP A 31 -11.11 7.51 9.74
C ASP A 31 -9.62 7.82 10.02
N ALA A 32 -9.19 8.97 9.50
CA ALA A 32 -7.93 9.60 9.86
C ALA A 32 -8.11 11.13 9.85
N LEU A 33 -7.38 11.81 10.73
CA LEU A 33 -7.45 13.25 10.90
C LEU A 33 -6.05 13.84 10.74
N CYS A 34 -5.93 14.83 9.85
CA CYS A 34 -4.70 15.57 9.65
C CYS A 34 -4.67 16.76 10.60
N GLU A 35 -3.87 16.68 11.67
CA GLU A 35 -3.61 17.77 12.61
C GLU A 35 -2.24 18.39 12.31
N ARG A 36 -2.23 19.56 11.66
CA ARG A 36 -1.00 20.27 11.28
C ARG A 36 -0.07 19.36 10.44
N ASP A 37 1.07 18.95 10.98
CA ASP A 37 2.09 18.11 10.35
C ASP A 37 1.92 16.61 10.63
N LYS A 38 0.85 16.23 11.34
CA LYS A 38 0.62 14.86 11.81
C LYS A 38 -0.70 14.32 11.26
N VAL A 39 -0.69 13.04 10.90
CA VAL A 39 -1.90 12.29 10.55
C VAL A 39 -2.16 11.28 11.65
N LYS A 40 -3.34 11.39 12.27
CA LYS A 40 -3.83 10.45 13.28
C LYS A 40 -4.87 9.54 12.64
N PHE A 41 -4.64 8.24 12.67
CA PHE A 41 -5.55 7.20 12.23
C PHE A 41 -6.35 6.71 13.43
N THR A 42 -7.67 6.62 13.29
CA THR A 42 -8.48 5.87 14.25
C THR A 42 -8.36 4.40 13.87
N VAL A 43 -7.65 3.62 14.68
CA VAL A 43 -7.52 2.17 14.47
C VAL A 43 -8.64 1.50 15.25
N HIS A 44 -9.62 0.95 14.53
CA HIS A 44 -10.71 0.18 15.11
C HIS A 44 -10.33 -1.31 15.13
N THR A 45 -10.61 -1.98 16.24
CA THR A 45 -10.30 -3.40 16.43
C THR A 45 -11.50 -4.12 17.02
N LYS A 46 -11.84 -5.25 16.40
CA LYS A 46 -12.80 -6.25 16.89
C LYS A 46 -12.08 -7.58 17.08
N THR A 47 -12.25 -8.21 18.23
CA THR A 47 -11.52 -9.44 18.55
C THR A 47 -12.30 -10.40 19.43
N THR A 48 -12.06 -11.69 19.21
CA THR A 48 -12.52 -12.79 20.08
C THR A 48 -11.39 -13.32 20.97
N LEU A 49 -10.20 -12.73 20.92
CA LEU A 49 -9.03 -13.18 21.66
C LEU A 49 -9.08 -12.68 23.11
N SER A 50 -8.96 -13.59 24.07
CA SER A 50 -8.96 -13.26 25.51
C SER A 50 -7.72 -12.49 25.99
N SER A 51 -6.72 -12.29 25.12
CA SER A 51 -5.54 -11.48 25.42
C SER A 51 -5.82 -9.98 25.42
N PHE A 52 -6.95 -9.55 24.84
CA PHE A 52 -7.41 -8.16 24.87
C PHE A 52 -8.45 -7.97 25.99
N GLN A 53 -8.47 -6.78 26.59
CA GLN A 53 -9.37 -6.41 27.68
C GLN A 53 -10.80 -6.21 27.20
N LYS A 54 -10.99 -5.74 25.96
CA LYS A 54 -12.29 -5.47 25.36
C LYS A 54 -12.44 -6.19 24.02
N PRO A 55 -13.64 -6.68 23.68
CA PRO A 55 -13.89 -7.33 22.39
C PRO A 55 -13.94 -6.34 21.23
N GLU A 56 -14.15 -5.05 21.51
CA GLU A 56 -14.23 -3.99 20.52
C GLU A 56 -13.73 -2.67 21.13
N PHE A 57 -12.84 -1.97 20.43
CA PHE A 57 -12.27 -0.69 20.86
C PHE A 57 -11.66 0.07 19.66
N SER A 58 -11.36 1.35 19.88
CA SER A 58 -10.66 2.18 18.90
C SER A 58 -9.60 3.02 19.60
N VAL A 59 -8.44 3.17 18.96
CA VAL A 59 -7.33 4.00 19.46
C VAL A 59 -6.78 4.92 18.38
N PRO A 60 -6.34 6.14 18.73
CA PRO A 60 -5.67 7.03 17.79
C PRO A 60 -4.20 6.62 17.62
N ARG A 61 -3.71 6.57 16.38
CA ARG A 61 -2.31 6.28 16.04
C ARG A 61 -1.75 7.24 15.03
N GLN A 62 -0.53 7.72 15.25
CA GLN A 62 0.19 8.57 14.29
C GLN A 62 1.02 7.70 13.36
N HIS A 63 1.37 8.23 12.18
CA HIS A 63 2.21 7.50 11.23
C HIS A 63 3.51 6.97 11.86
N GLU A 64 4.15 7.75 12.73
CA GLU A 64 5.35 7.35 13.47
C GLU A 64 5.15 6.10 14.35
N ASP A 65 3.93 5.86 14.86
CA ASP A 65 3.63 4.65 15.65
C ASP A 65 3.67 3.40 14.76
N PHE A 66 3.23 3.49 13.49
CA PHE A 66 3.33 2.40 12.53
C PHE A 66 4.79 2.08 12.19
N ILE A 67 5.61 3.13 12.05
CA ILE A 67 7.06 2.97 11.79
C ILE A 67 7.74 2.31 12.99
N TRP A 68 7.43 2.73 14.21
CA TRP A 68 7.96 2.09 15.41
C TRP A 68 7.57 0.62 15.52
N LEU A 69 6.30 0.30 15.29
CA LEU A 69 5.83 -1.08 15.31
C LEU A 69 6.59 -1.91 14.27
N HIS A 70 6.64 -1.44 13.02
CA HIS A 70 7.39 -2.10 11.96
C HIS A 70 8.86 -2.35 12.35
N ASP A 71 9.55 -1.31 12.82
CA ASP A 71 10.98 -1.40 13.15
C ASP A 71 11.22 -2.38 14.30
N THR A 72 10.34 -2.37 15.31
CA THR A 72 10.39 -3.32 16.43
C THR A 72 10.23 -4.76 15.95
N LEU A 73 9.28 -5.01 15.02
CA LEU A 73 9.10 -6.34 14.43
C LEU A 73 10.30 -6.79 13.60
N VAL A 74 10.93 -5.87 12.84
CA VAL A 74 12.13 -6.16 12.04
C VAL A 74 13.34 -6.47 12.93
N GLU A 75 13.47 -5.80 14.08
CA GLU A 75 14.58 -5.96 15.02
C GLU A 75 14.42 -7.16 15.97
N THR A 76 13.23 -7.75 16.05
CA THR A 76 12.98 -8.94 16.87
C THR A 76 13.60 -10.18 16.24
N GLU A 77 14.58 -10.79 16.92
CA GLU A 77 15.31 -11.95 16.38
C GLU A 77 14.42 -13.15 16.05
N ASP A 78 13.38 -13.40 16.86
CA ASP A 78 12.44 -14.50 16.64
C ASP A 78 11.63 -14.37 15.33
N TYR A 79 11.56 -13.15 14.78
CA TYR A 79 10.86 -12.86 13.53
C TYR A 79 11.83 -12.76 12.34
N ALA A 80 13.10 -13.11 12.52
CA ALA A 80 14.12 -13.02 11.48
C ALA A 80 13.81 -13.90 10.24
N GLY A 81 13.01 -14.97 10.43
CA GLY A 81 12.58 -15.87 9.36
C GLY A 81 11.22 -15.52 8.75
N LEU A 82 10.65 -14.36 9.13
CA LEU A 82 9.33 -13.92 8.69
C LEU A 82 9.41 -12.82 7.63
N ILE A 83 8.43 -12.79 6.70
CA ILE A 83 8.24 -11.63 5.81
C ILE A 83 7.43 -10.60 6.59
N ILE A 84 8.14 -9.65 7.19
CA ILE A 84 7.51 -8.52 7.88
C ILE A 84 6.81 -7.64 6.83
N PRO A 85 5.50 -7.36 6.96
CA PRO A 85 4.79 -6.49 6.03
C PRO A 85 5.50 -5.14 5.92
N PRO A 86 5.63 -4.56 4.71
CA PRO A 86 6.36 -3.32 4.53
C PRO A 86 5.67 -2.18 5.29
N ALA A 87 6.46 -1.32 5.92
CA ALA A 87 5.94 -0.11 6.56
C ALA A 87 5.10 0.71 5.56
N PRO A 88 3.96 1.29 6.02
CA PRO A 88 3.20 2.19 5.17
C PRO A 88 4.06 3.42 4.82
N PRO A 89 3.87 4.02 3.62
CA PRO A 89 4.56 5.26 3.26
C PRO A 89 4.01 6.43 4.08
N LYS A 90 4.86 7.46 4.26
CA LYS A 90 4.44 8.69 4.93
C LYS A 90 3.26 9.31 4.18
N PRO A 91 2.15 9.62 4.87
CA PRO A 91 1.04 10.33 4.25
C PRO A 91 1.48 11.69 3.70
N ASP A 92 1.03 12.03 2.49
CA ASP A 92 1.28 13.33 1.86
C ASP A 92 -0.05 14.07 1.69
N PHE A 93 -0.36 14.93 2.67
CA PHE A 93 -1.50 15.83 2.64
C PHE A 93 -1.11 17.29 2.39
N GLU A 94 0.17 17.56 2.09
CA GLU A 94 0.68 18.93 1.98
C GLU A 94 0.05 19.66 0.79
N SER A 95 0.05 19.03 -0.39
CA SER A 95 -0.51 19.64 -1.60
C SER A 95 -2.01 19.94 -1.50
N PRO A 96 -2.90 19.00 -1.10
CA PRO A 96 -4.32 19.31 -0.89
C PRO A 96 -4.55 20.39 0.17
N ARG A 97 -3.72 20.41 1.23
CA ARG A 97 -3.83 21.39 2.32
C ARG A 97 -3.45 22.79 1.88
N GLU A 98 -2.35 22.95 1.13
CA GLU A 98 -1.95 24.24 0.58
C GLU A 98 -3.01 24.80 -0.38
N LYS A 99 -3.58 23.94 -1.24
CA LYS A 99 -4.66 24.35 -2.14
C LYS A 99 -5.91 24.80 -1.37
N MET A 100 -6.29 24.09 -0.32
CA MET A 100 -7.41 24.48 0.56
C MET A 100 -7.15 25.81 1.27
N HIS A 101 -5.94 26.04 1.75
CA HIS A 101 -5.56 27.32 2.36
C HIS A 101 -5.68 28.48 1.37
N LYS A 102 -5.09 28.33 0.18
CA LYS A 102 -5.13 29.34 -0.89
C LYS A 102 -6.56 29.64 -1.35
N LEU A 103 -7.42 28.61 -1.40
CA LEU A 103 -8.83 28.80 -1.71
C LEU A 103 -9.53 29.68 -0.65
N GLY A 104 -9.22 29.48 0.63
CA GLY A 104 -9.73 30.31 1.72
C GLY A 104 -9.28 31.77 1.62
N GLU A 105 -8.03 32.03 1.26
CA GLU A 105 -7.53 33.40 1.05
C GLU A 105 -8.22 34.12 -0.13
N GLY A 106 -8.60 33.36 -1.16
CA GLY A 106 -9.29 33.86 -2.34
C GLY A 106 -10.79 34.08 -2.20
N GLU A 107 -11.42 33.66 -1.09
CA GLU A 107 -12.89 33.61 -0.93
C GLU A 107 -13.57 34.95 -1.26
N ALA A 108 -12.97 36.08 -0.85
CA ALA A 108 -13.52 37.41 -1.07
C ALA A 108 -13.46 37.88 -2.55
N THR A 109 -12.67 37.22 -3.39
CA THR A 109 -12.40 37.62 -4.78
C THR A 109 -13.16 36.81 -5.83
N MET A 110 -13.91 35.80 -5.41
CA MET A 110 -14.63 34.88 -6.29
C MET A 110 -16.11 34.84 -5.98
N THR A 111 -16.92 34.40 -6.95
CA THR A 111 -18.35 34.21 -6.71
C THR A 111 -18.59 33.04 -5.76
N LYS A 112 -19.75 33.05 -5.08
CA LYS A 112 -20.14 31.97 -4.17
C LYS A 112 -20.23 30.62 -4.89
N GLU A 113 -20.69 30.61 -6.14
CA GLU A 113 -20.75 29.39 -6.95
C GLU A 113 -19.35 28.85 -7.29
N GLU A 114 -18.42 29.71 -7.72
CA GLU A 114 -17.04 29.32 -8.03
C GLU A 114 -16.31 28.79 -6.78
N TYR A 115 -16.44 29.49 -5.65
CA TYR A 115 -15.85 29.04 -4.38
C TYR A 115 -16.37 27.65 -3.99
N THR A 116 -17.69 27.46 -4.06
CA THR A 116 -18.33 26.18 -3.71
C THR A 116 -17.84 25.06 -4.63
N LYS A 117 -17.72 25.33 -5.94
CA LYS A 117 -17.22 24.35 -6.92
C LYS A 117 -15.76 23.98 -6.66
N MET A 118 -14.88 24.96 -6.48
CA MET A 118 -13.47 24.72 -6.19
C MET A 118 -13.27 23.98 -4.87
N LYS A 119 -14.05 24.34 -3.84
CA LYS A 119 -14.02 23.66 -2.53
C LYS A 119 -14.38 22.19 -2.67
N GLN A 120 -15.46 21.86 -3.37
CA GLN A 120 -15.86 20.48 -3.62
C GLN A 120 -14.80 19.67 -4.38
N GLU A 121 -14.13 20.30 -5.36
CA GLU A 121 -13.04 19.65 -6.11
C GLU A 121 -11.84 19.33 -5.21
N LEU A 122 -11.43 20.27 -4.36
CA LEU A 122 -10.35 20.04 -3.41
C LEU A 122 -10.73 19.04 -2.31
N GLU A 123 -11.99 19.03 -1.86
CA GLU A 123 -12.49 18.03 -0.90
C GLU A 123 -12.42 16.63 -1.51
N ALA A 124 -12.74 16.49 -2.80
CA ALA A 124 -12.61 15.22 -3.52
C ALA A 124 -11.15 14.79 -3.69
N GLU A 125 -10.22 15.71 -3.99
CA GLU A 125 -8.78 15.43 -4.06
C GLU A 125 -8.24 14.98 -2.69
N TYR A 126 -8.61 15.70 -1.63
CA TYR A 126 -8.26 15.34 -0.26
C TYR A 126 -8.80 13.95 0.11
N LEU A 127 -10.06 13.65 -0.22
CA LEU A 127 -10.69 12.36 0.04
C LEU A 127 -10.00 11.22 -0.73
N ALA A 128 -9.49 11.46 -1.93
CA ALA A 128 -8.75 10.46 -2.70
C ALA A 128 -7.41 10.11 -2.02
N VAL A 129 -6.64 11.14 -1.62
CA VAL A 129 -5.39 10.97 -0.86
C VAL A 129 -5.66 10.27 0.47
N PHE A 130 -6.74 10.65 1.14
CA PHE A 130 -7.20 10.05 2.38
C PHE A 130 -7.48 8.56 2.24
N LYS A 131 -8.35 8.17 1.30
CA LYS A 131 -8.72 6.76 1.05
C LYS A 131 -7.48 5.91 0.75
N LYS A 132 -6.58 6.43 -0.08
CA LYS A 132 -5.30 5.80 -0.39
C LYS A 132 -4.46 5.59 0.87
N THR A 133 -4.30 6.63 1.67
CA THR A 133 -3.48 6.58 2.89
C THR A 133 -4.04 5.57 3.89
N VAL A 134 -5.35 5.64 4.17
CA VAL A 134 -6.08 4.73 5.06
C VAL A 134 -5.92 3.29 4.60
N GLN A 135 -6.18 3.01 3.31
CA GLN A 135 -6.08 1.65 2.78
C GLN A 135 -4.68 1.06 2.97
N VAL A 136 -3.61 1.82 2.72
CA VAL A 136 -2.24 1.30 2.85
C VAL A 136 -1.87 1.04 4.32
N HIS A 137 -2.30 1.89 5.27
CA HIS A 137 -2.07 1.67 6.70
C HIS A 137 -2.90 0.49 7.23
N GLU A 138 -4.15 0.36 6.78
CA GLU A 138 -5.04 -0.73 7.15
C GLU A 138 -4.48 -2.08 6.67
N VAL A 139 -4.03 -2.16 5.41
CA VAL A 139 -3.42 -3.39 4.86
C VAL A 139 -2.21 -3.82 5.67
N PHE A 140 -1.39 -2.88 6.15
CA PHE A 140 -0.26 -3.22 7.03
C PHE A 140 -0.74 -3.91 8.32
N LEU A 141 -1.75 -3.37 9.00
CA LEU A 141 -2.30 -3.97 10.24
C LEU A 141 -3.00 -5.30 9.98
N GLN A 142 -3.79 -5.41 8.91
CA GLN A 142 -4.46 -6.65 8.51
C GLN A 142 -3.45 -7.76 8.16
N ARG A 143 -2.30 -7.39 7.59
CA ARG A 143 -1.21 -8.35 7.33
C ARG A 143 -0.59 -8.86 8.64
N LEU A 144 -0.51 -8.04 9.68
CA LEU A 144 -0.06 -8.46 11.01
C LEU A 144 -1.11 -9.33 11.71
N SER A 145 -2.39 -8.93 11.70
CA SER A 145 -3.47 -9.67 12.37
C SER A 145 -3.76 -11.02 11.74
N SER A 146 -3.62 -11.14 10.41
CA SER A 146 -3.76 -12.42 9.70
C SER A 146 -2.58 -13.38 9.87
N HIS A 147 -1.43 -12.90 10.37
CA HIS A 147 -0.24 -13.73 10.51
C HIS A 147 -0.26 -14.52 11.84
N PRO A 148 -0.09 -15.86 11.85
CA PRO A 148 -0.26 -16.69 13.05
C PRO A 148 0.67 -16.37 14.23
N ILE A 149 1.86 -15.82 13.93
CA ILE A 149 2.87 -15.41 14.92
C ILE A 149 2.72 -13.91 15.25
N LEU A 150 2.87 -13.01 14.26
CA LEU A 150 2.83 -11.55 14.47
C LEU A 150 1.52 -11.04 15.11
N SER A 151 0.38 -11.70 14.89
CA SER A 151 -0.90 -11.34 15.55
C SER A 151 -0.86 -11.46 17.08
N LYS A 152 0.10 -12.22 17.61
CA LYS A 152 0.30 -12.44 19.05
C LYS A 152 1.42 -11.57 19.63
N ASP A 153 2.04 -10.73 18.81
CA ASP A 153 3.14 -9.88 19.23
C ASP A 153 2.69 -8.88 20.31
N ARG A 154 3.52 -8.71 21.34
CA ARG A 154 3.18 -7.84 22.48
C ARG A 154 3.15 -6.37 22.10
N ASN A 155 4.07 -5.91 21.24
CA ASN A 155 4.10 -4.52 20.78
C ASN A 155 2.94 -4.25 19.83
N PHE A 156 2.53 -5.23 19.03
CA PHE A 156 1.32 -5.12 18.22
C PHE A 156 0.06 -5.02 19.08
N GLN A 157 -0.07 -5.83 20.15
CA GLN A 157 -1.19 -5.68 21.10
C GLN A 157 -1.20 -4.31 21.77
N ILE A 158 -0.05 -3.81 22.23
CA ILE A 158 0.09 -2.46 22.78
C ILE A 158 -0.31 -1.41 21.74
N PHE A 159 0.13 -1.57 20.49
CA PHE A 159 -0.27 -0.72 19.39
C PHE A 159 -1.78 -0.72 19.15
N LEU A 160 -2.50 -1.81 19.36
CA LEU A 160 -3.95 -1.82 19.17
C LEU A 160 -4.71 -1.29 20.38
N GLU A 161 -4.28 -1.60 21.61
CA GLU A 161 -5.12 -1.44 22.79
C GLU A 161 -4.76 -0.24 23.68
N TYR A 162 -3.52 0.26 23.62
CA TYR A 162 -3.08 1.35 24.48
C TYR A 162 -3.81 2.65 24.11
N ASP A 163 -4.61 3.19 25.03
CA ASP A 163 -5.53 4.31 24.77
C ASP A 163 -4.86 5.69 24.79
N GLN A 164 -3.63 5.77 25.30
CA GLN A 164 -2.83 7.01 25.29
C GLN A 164 -1.86 7.05 24.10
N ASP A 165 -1.25 8.22 23.89
CA ASP A 165 -0.17 8.37 22.92
C ASP A 165 1.01 7.45 23.29
N LEU A 166 1.50 6.66 22.33
CA LEU A 166 2.62 5.74 22.54
C LEU A 166 3.95 6.47 22.83
N SER A 167 3.99 7.82 22.78
CA SER A 167 5.16 8.66 23.05
C SER A 167 6.43 8.18 22.35
N VAL A 168 6.27 7.64 21.14
CA VAL A 168 7.36 7.09 20.35
C VAL A 168 8.32 8.23 20.00
N ARG A 169 9.57 8.13 20.47
CA ARG A 169 10.62 9.08 20.11
C ARG A 169 10.80 9.07 18.60
N ARG A 170 10.55 10.22 17.95
CA ARG A 170 10.91 10.44 16.55
C ARG A 170 12.40 10.15 16.36
N LYS A 171 12.72 9.20 15.48
CA LYS A 171 14.12 8.94 15.08
C LYS A 171 14.71 10.24 14.52
N ASN A 172 15.83 10.67 15.07
CA ASN A 172 16.48 11.90 14.59
C ASN A 172 17.14 11.65 13.22
N ALA A 173 17.49 12.71 12.49
CA ALA A 173 18.07 12.59 11.15
C ALA A 173 19.31 11.67 11.12
N LYS A 174 20.07 11.59 12.20
CA LYS A 174 21.25 10.71 12.36
C LYS A 174 20.88 9.23 12.53
N GLU A 175 19.79 8.92 13.23
CA GLU A 175 19.23 7.56 13.39
C GLU A 175 18.54 7.09 12.10
N MET A 176 17.87 8.01 11.38
CA MET A 176 17.36 7.76 10.03
C MET A 176 18.51 7.50 9.05
N PHE A 177 19.63 8.25 9.16
CA PHE A 177 20.88 7.97 8.45
C PHE A 177 21.55 6.67 8.91
N GLY A 178 21.35 6.26 10.16
CA GLY A 178 21.75 4.94 10.68
C GLY A 178 21.14 3.78 9.88
N GLY A 179 19.93 3.96 9.34
CA GLY A 179 19.33 3.05 8.36
C GLY A 179 20.15 2.93 7.06
N PHE A 180 20.83 4.00 6.62
CA PHE A 180 21.78 3.96 5.51
C PHE A 180 23.10 3.26 5.90
N PHE A 181 23.56 3.36 7.16
CA PHE A 181 24.67 2.55 7.65
C PHE A 181 24.33 1.05 7.72
N LYS A 182 23.06 0.68 7.99
CA LYS A 182 22.56 -0.71 7.81
C LYS A 182 22.79 -1.19 6.36
N ASN A 183 22.58 -0.34 5.35
CA ASN A 183 22.86 -0.67 3.95
C ASN A 183 24.36 -0.77 3.63
N MET A 184 25.21 0.00 4.31
CA MET A 184 26.67 -0.08 4.13
C MET A 184 27.29 -1.30 4.83
N VAL A 185 26.77 -1.68 6.01
CA VAL A 185 27.07 -2.97 6.66
C VAL A 185 26.57 -4.12 5.79
N LYS A 186 25.39 -4.00 5.17
CA LYS A 186 24.90 -4.97 4.16
C LYS A 186 25.93 -5.18 3.05
N SER A 187 26.59 -4.14 2.51
CA SER A 187 27.59 -4.33 1.44
C SER A 187 28.88 -5.07 1.88
N ALA A 188 29.39 -4.82 3.09
CA ALA A 188 30.53 -5.59 3.62
C ALA A 188 30.13 -7.04 3.99
N ASP A 189 28.92 -7.20 4.49
CA ASP A 189 28.32 -8.49 4.85
C ASP A 189 27.91 -9.30 3.60
N GLU A 190 27.55 -8.63 2.50
CA GLU A 190 27.23 -9.26 1.21
C GLU A 190 28.49 -9.85 0.54
N VAL A 191 29.67 -9.24 0.76
CA VAL A 191 30.96 -9.83 0.37
C VAL A 191 31.28 -11.07 1.20
N LEU A 192 30.96 -11.07 2.50
CA LEU A 192 31.10 -12.26 3.36
C LEU A 192 30.14 -13.38 2.95
N ILE A 193 28.89 -13.03 2.66
CA ILE A 193 27.83 -13.96 2.23
C ILE A 193 28.09 -14.49 0.81
N ALA A 194 28.72 -13.72 -0.09
CA ALA A 194 29.07 -14.17 -1.43
C ALA A 194 30.06 -15.35 -1.45
N GLY A 195 30.85 -15.52 -0.37
CA GLY A 195 31.74 -16.67 -0.18
C GLY A 195 31.03 -17.94 0.33
N VAL A 196 29.78 -17.82 0.77
CA VAL A 196 28.96 -18.92 1.31
C VAL A 196 28.07 -19.46 0.19
N LYS A 197 28.27 -20.72 -0.19
CA LYS A 197 27.51 -21.33 -1.27
C LYS A 197 26.12 -21.73 -0.75
N GLU A 198 25.06 -21.19 -1.35
CA GLU A 198 23.72 -21.73 -1.14
C GLU A 198 23.66 -23.15 -1.71
N VAL A 199 23.37 -24.12 -0.83
CA VAL A 199 23.26 -25.54 -1.20
C VAL A 199 21.82 -26.02 -1.23
N ASP A 200 20.86 -25.21 -0.76
CA ASP A 200 19.44 -25.52 -0.82
C ASP A 200 18.83 -24.97 -2.13
N ASP A 201 18.51 -25.88 -3.04
CA ASP A 201 17.94 -25.58 -4.36
C ASP A 201 16.65 -24.74 -4.28
N PHE A 202 15.84 -24.90 -3.23
CA PHE A 202 14.63 -24.11 -3.06
C PHE A 202 14.97 -22.63 -2.89
N PHE A 203 15.91 -22.30 -2.00
CA PHE A 203 16.24 -20.90 -1.71
C PHE A 203 16.95 -20.21 -2.87
N GLU A 204 17.76 -20.94 -3.64
CA GLU A 204 18.38 -20.40 -4.85
C GLU A 204 17.33 -20.10 -5.94
N GLN A 205 16.35 -20.98 -6.10
CA GLN A 205 15.22 -20.75 -7.01
C GLN A 205 14.35 -19.57 -6.55
N GLU A 206 14.06 -19.46 -5.25
CA GLU A 206 13.29 -18.34 -4.69
C GLU A 206 14.04 -17.01 -4.86
N LYS A 207 15.35 -16.97 -4.60
CA LYS A 207 16.19 -15.80 -4.82
C LYS A 207 16.11 -15.33 -6.28
N THR A 208 16.31 -16.25 -7.21
CA THR A 208 16.21 -15.98 -8.66
C THR A 208 14.82 -15.45 -9.03
N PHE A 209 13.77 -16.12 -8.54
CA PHE A 209 12.38 -15.71 -8.76
C PHE A 209 12.11 -14.30 -8.21
N LEU A 210 12.52 -13.98 -6.99
CA LEU A 210 12.28 -12.66 -6.38
C LEU A 210 13.06 -11.54 -7.10
N LEU A 211 14.25 -11.81 -7.62
CA LEU A 211 15.02 -10.85 -8.41
C LEU A 211 14.32 -10.52 -9.73
N ASP A 212 13.95 -11.54 -10.50
CA ASP A 212 13.22 -11.38 -11.76
C ASP A 212 11.84 -10.74 -11.54
N TYR A 213 11.08 -11.24 -10.56
CA TYR A 213 9.76 -10.73 -10.24
C TYR A 213 9.79 -9.27 -9.77
N PHE A 214 10.78 -8.89 -8.96
CA PHE A 214 10.96 -7.47 -8.57
C PHE A 214 11.19 -6.58 -9.78
N SER A 215 12.02 -7.00 -10.74
CA SER A 215 12.28 -6.25 -11.97
C SER A 215 10.99 -6.01 -12.76
N LYS A 216 10.19 -7.06 -12.94
CA LYS A 216 8.89 -7.01 -13.63
C LYS A 216 7.90 -6.09 -12.92
N ILE A 217 7.78 -6.21 -11.60
CA ILE A 217 6.86 -5.39 -10.80
C ILE A 217 7.30 -3.92 -10.78
N LYS A 218 8.60 -3.65 -10.75
CA LYS A 218 9.16 -2.28 -10.87
C LYS A 218 8.84 -1.65 -12.22
N ASP A 219 9.04 -2.37 -13.32
CA ASP A 219 8.71 -1.90 -14.67
C ASP A 219 7.20 -1.67 -14.83
N ALA A 220 6.37 -2.61 -14.35
CA ALA A 220 4.92 -2.46 -14.33
C ALA A 220 4.47 -1.24 -13.52
N THR A 221 5.11 -0.98 -12.37
CA THR A 221 4.84 0.22 -11.55
C THR A 221 5.09 1.49 -12.34
N ALA A 222 6.25 1.61 -13.01
CA ALA A 222 6.58 2.79 -13.81
C ALA A 222 5.59 3.02 -14.97
N LYS A 223 5.10 1.94 -15.59
CA LYS A 223 4.07 1.99 -16.64
C LYS A 223 2.71 2.43 -16.08
N ALA A 224 2.28 1.88 -14.95
CA ALA A 224 1.04 2.26 -14.29
C ALA A 224 1.06 3.73 -13.85
N GLU A 225 2.18 4.21 -13.33
CA GLU A 225 2.34 5.64 -13.01
C GLU A 225 2.26 6.55 -14.23
N LYS A 226 2.79 6.10 -15.38
CA LYS A 226 2.66 6.84 -16.64
C LYS A 226 1.20 6.91 -17.11
N MET A 227 0.47 5.80 -16.98
CA MET A 227 -0.97 5.74 -17.29
C MET A 227 -1.77 6.71 -16.42
N THR A 228 -1.58 6.69 -15.09
CA THR A 228 -2.23 7.64 -14.18
C THR A 228 -1.90 9.10 -14.53
N ARG A 229 -0.65 9.40 -14.89
CA ARG A 229 -0.26 10.74 -15.35
C ARG A 229 -0.95 11.13 -16.66
N SER A 230 -1.09 10.21 -17.61
CA SER A 230 -1.80 10.45 -18.86
C SER A 230 -3.27 10.81 -18.62
N HIS A 231 -3.98 10.09 -17.74
CA HIS A 231 -5.37 10.45 -17.37
C HIS A 231 -5.46 11.85 -16.73
N LYS A 232 -4.52 12.19 -15.83
CA LYS A 232 -4.45 13.54 -15.24
C LYS A 232 -4.24 14.62 -16.31
N ASN A 233 -3.35 14.37 -17.28
CA ASN A 233 -3.12 15.30 -18.40
C ASN A 233 -4.37 15.47 -19.28
N ILE A 234 -5.12 14.39 -19.55
CA ILE A 234 -6.38 14.46 -20.31
C ILE A 234 -7.42 15.27 -19.54
N ALA A 235 -7.52 15.10 -18.22
CA ALA A 235 -8.40 15.92 -17.40
C ALA A 235 -8.01 17.42 -17.49
N ASP A 236 -6.72 17.74 -17.49
CA ASP A 236 -6.23 19.11 -17.67
C ASP A 236 -6.54 19.66 -19.08
N ASP A 237 -6.48 18.83 -20.12
CA ASP A 237 -6.91 19.20 -21.47
C ASP A 237 -8.41 19.52 -21.51
N TYR A 238 -9.25 18.72 -20.84
CA TYR A 238 -10.69 18.99 -20.75
C TYR A 238 -10.99 20.32 -20.03
N ILE A 239 -10.24 20.68 -18.99
CA ILE A 239 -10.35 22.02 -18.35
C ILE A 239 -10.05 23.12 -19.38
N ARG A 240 -8.95 22.99 -20.12
CA ARG A 240 -8.54 24.00 -21.12
C ARG A 240 -9.58 24.15 -22.23
N LEU A 241 -10.13 23.03 -22.71
CA LEU A 241 -11.16 23.02 -23.74
C LEU A 241 -12.44 23.69 -23.24
N SER A 242 -12.91 23.36 -22.04
CA SER A 242 -14.09 24.03 -21.45
C SER A 242 -13.87 25.54 -21.29
N ALA A 243 -12.73 25.96 -20.72
CA ALA A 243 -12.44 27.38 -20.53
C ALA A 243 -12.40 28.15 -21.86
N THR A 244 -11.83 27.55 -22.90
CA THR A 244 -11.78 28.13 -24.25
C THR A 244 -13.19 28.25 -24.85
N LEU A 245 -14.00 27.20 -24.73
CA LEU A 245 -15.38 27.21 -25.23
C LEU A 245 -16.26 28.22 -24.49
N ASN A 246 -16.11 28.37 -23.17
CA ASN A 246 -16.79 29.40 -22.39
C ASN A 246 -16.42 30.81 -22.86
N SER A 247 -15.13 31.04 -23.14
CA SER A 247 -14.65 32.34 -23.64
C SER A 247 -15.24 32.67 -25.01
N LEU A 248 -15.25 31.70 -25.93
CA LEU A 248 -15.90 31.85 -27.24
C LEU A 248 -17.41 32.08 -27.12
N SER A 249 -18.07 31.34 -26.22
CA SER A 249 -19.50 31.51 -25.96
C SER A 249 -19.83 32.90 -25.42
N ALA A 250 -18.96 33.49 -24.59
CA ALA A 250 -19.14 34.84 -24.06
C ALA A 250 -19.19 35.91 -25.16
N GLU A 251 -18.41 35.74 -26.22
CA GLU A 251 -18.35 36.64 -27.38
C GLU A 251 -19.42 36.35 -28.45
N GLU A 252 -20.06 35.17 -28.40
CA GLU A 252 -21.07 34.73 -29.35
C GLU A 252 -22.48 35.29 -29.01
N SER A 253 -23.16 35.80 -30.03
CA SER A 253 -24.50 36.41 -29.92
C SER A 253 -25.58 35.69 -30.72
N THR A 254 -25.20 34.65 -31.48
CA THR A 254 -26.12 33.82 -32.27
C THR A 254 -26.60 32.58 -31.52
N ALA A 255 -27.42 31.76 -32.19
CA ALA A 255 -27.87 30.46 -31.66
C ALA A 255 -26.71 29.51 -31.30
N ASN A 256 -25.51 29.72 -31.85
CA ASN A 256 -24.31 28.93 -31.56
C ASN A 256 -23.83 29.07 -30.11
N LYS A 257 -24.21 30.15 -29.41
CA LYS A 257 -23.87 30.37 -28.00
C LYS A 257 -24.27 29.17 -27.13
N LYS A 258 -25.54 28.74 -27.23
CA LYS A 258 -26.07 27.60 -26.46
C LYS A 258 -25.32 26.29 -26.74
N THR A 259 -24.95 26.08 -28.00
CA THR A 259 -24.15 24.91 -28.42
C THR A 259 -22.77 24.93 -27.76
N LEU A 260 -22.08 26.08 -27.77
CA LEU A 260 -20.78 26.22 -27.12
C LEU A 260 -20.87 26.03 -25.60
N ASP A 261 -21.91 26.56 -24.95
CA ASP A 261 -22.16 26.37 -23.52
C ASP A 261 -22.37 24.88 -23.18
N HIS A 262 -23.18 24.16 -23.97
CA HIS A 262 -23.43 22.74 -23.76
C HIS A 262 -22.16 21.88 -23.94
N ILE A 263 -21.34 22.16 -24.96
CA ILE A 263 -20.09 21.43 -25.20
C ILE A 263 -19.07 21.76 -24.10
N SER A 264 -19.02 23.00 -23.63
CA SER A 264 -18.17 23.40 -22.52
C SER A 264 -18.51 22.64 -21.23
N ASP A 265 -19.81 22.58 -20.88
CA ASP A 265 -20.28 21.84 -19.71
C ASP A 265 -20.03 20.32 -19.86
N LEU A 266 -20.13 19.77 -21.07
CA LEU A 266 -19.74 18.38 -21.35
C LEU A 266 -18.26 18.15 -20.98
N PHE A 267 -17.34 19.01 -21.41
CA PHE A 267 -15.91 18.85 -21.09
C PHE A 267 -15.63 18.95 -19.58
N GLU A 268 -16.31 19.83 -18.85
CA GLU A 268 -16.23 19.87 -17.38
C GLU A 268 -16.73 18.58 -16.72
N LYS A 269 -17.79 17.98 -17.26
CA LYS A 269 -18.30 16.69 -16.78
C LYS A 269 -17.33 15.56 -17.10
N LEU A 270 -16.79 15.50 -18.32
CA LEU A 270 -15.80 14.50 -18.75
C LEU A 270 -14.50 14.59 -17.94
N ARG A 271 -14.01 15.81 -17.66
CA ARG A 271 -12.90 16.06 -16.72
C ARG A 271 -13.10 15.35 -15.39
N LYS A 272 -14.29 15.47 -14.79
CA LYS A 272 -14.60 14.83 -13.50
C LYS A 272 -14.59 13.31 -13.60
N VAL A 273 -15.02 12.73 -14.72
CA VAL A 273 -14.95 11.28 -14.94
C VAL A 273 -13.50 10.85 -15.10
N GLU A 274 -12.73 11.55 -15.91
CA GLU A 274 -11.32 11.26 -16.16
C GLU A 274 -10.47 11.33 -14.87
N GLY A 275 -10.71 12.34 -14.03
CA GLY A 275 -10.08 12.44 -12.72
C GLY A 275 -10.43 11.28 -11.78
N ARG A 276 -11.66 10.73 -11.88
CA ARG A 276 -12.06 9.53 -11.13
C ARG A 276 -11.37 8.27 -11.68
N VAL A 277 -11.31 8.10 -13.00
CA VAL A 277 -10.55 7.00 -13.64
C VAL A 277 -9.11 7.01 -13.13
N ALA A 278 -8.43 8.16 -13.20
CA ALA A 278 -7.07 8.30 -12.72
C ALA A 278 -6.90 7.89 -11.24
N SER A 279 -7.83 8.30 -10.38
CA SER A 279 -7.76 8.05 -8.93
C SER A 279 -8.06 6.59 -8.59
N ASP A 280 -9.08 6.00 -9.22
CA ASP A 280 -9.51 4.62 -8.98
C ASP A 280 -8.48 3.62 -9.54
N GLU A 281 -7.91 3.86 -10.72
CA GLU A 281 -6.82 3.05 -11.27
C GLU A 281 -5.50 3.20 -10.48
N GLU A 282 -5.18 4.42 -10.01
CA GLU A 282 -4.03 4.62 -9.14
C GLU A 282 -4.16 3.78 -7.86
N LEU A 283 -5.36 3.78 -7.26
CA LEU A 283 -5.66 3.03 -6.05
C LEU A 283 -5.60 1.51 -6.27
N LYS A 284 -6.20 0.99 -7.35
CA LYS A 284 -6.32 -0.47 -7.57
C LYS A 284 -5.09 -1.09 -8.20
N LEU A 285 -4.37 -0.38 -9.07
CA LEU A 285 -3.22 -0.93 -9.79
C LEU A 285 -1.91 -0.36 -9.28
N THR A 286 -1.74 0.95 -9.33
CA THR A 286 -0.44 1.59 -9.03
C THR A 286 -0.04 1.35 -7.57
N GLU A 287 -0.95 1.53 -6.62
CA GLU A 287 -0.66 1.27 -5.20
C GLU A 287 -0.43 -0.20 -4.89
N LEU A 288 -1.17 -1.11 -5.53
CA LEU A 288 -0.94 -2.54 -5.42
C LEU A 288 0.48 -2.92 -5.88
N LEU A 289 0.90 -2.40 -7.04
CA LEU A 289 2.23 -2.64 -7.59
C LEU A 289 3.31 -2.07 -6.66
N ARG A 290 3.14 -0.83 -6.17
CA ARG A 290 4.03 -0.20 -5.18
C ARG A 290 4.12 -1.01 -3.88
N TYR A 291 2.99 -1.53 -3.38
CA TYR A 291 2.97 -2.42 -2.22
C TYR A 291 3.79 -3.69 -2.49
N TYR A 292 3.55 -4.38 -3.62
CA TYR A 292 4.28 -5.61 -3.93
C TYR A 292 5.76 -5.38 -4.25
N MET A 293 6.16 -4.22 -4.78
CA MET A 293 7.59 -3.86 -4.82
C MET A 293 8.24 -3.93 -3.43
N ARG A 294 7.57 -3.37 -2.42
CA ARG A 294 8.07 -3.36 -1.03
C ARG A 294 7.94 -4.73 -0.35
N ASP A 295 6.85 -5.47 -0.57
CA ASP A 295 6.65 -6.84 -0.02
C ASP A 295 7.68 -7.82 -0.60
N ILE A 296 8.07 -7.68 -1.88
CA ILE A 296 9.17 -8.44 -2.48
C ILE A 296 10.52 -8.06 -1.85
N GLN A 297 10.73 -6.78 -1.53
CA GLN A 297 11.94 -6.35 -0.83
C GLN A 297 12.01 -6.97 0.58
N ALA A 298 10.90 -7.03 1.31
CA ALA A 298 10.83 -7.72 2.60
C ALA A 298 11.14 -9.23 2.48
N ALA A 299 10.67 -9.88 1.40
CA ALA A 299 11.02 -11.27 1.10
C ALA A 299 12.52 -11.45 0.80
N LYS A 300 13.15 -10.50 0.10
CA LYS A 300 14.61 -10.49 -0.10
C LYS A 300 15.38 -10.27 1.20
N ASP A 301 14.87 -9.42 2.09
CA ASP A 301 15.49 -9.18 3.41
C ASP A 301 15.40 -10.42 4.32
N LEU A 302 14.36 -11.25 4.19
CA LEU A 302 14.30 -12.58 4.80
C LEU A 302 15.42 -13.48 4.26
N LEU A 303 15.56 -13.59 2.94
CA LEU A 303 16.63 -14.41 2.33
C LEU A 303 18.02 -13.96 2.80
N TYR A 304 18.24 -12.65 2.89
CA TYR A 304 19.48 -12.08 3.40
C TYR A 304 19.73 -12.46 4.88
N ARG A 305 18.72 -12.32 5.75
CA ARG A 305 18.84 -12.72 7.17
C ARG A 305 19.15 -14.21 7.32
N ARG A 306 18.52 -15.07 6.50
CA ARG A 306 18.83 -16.50 6.46
C ARG A 306 20.26 -16.77 5.99
N ALA A 307 20.69 -16.13 4.90
CA ALA A 307 22.04 -16.30 4.36
C ALA A 307 23.12 -15.87 5.36
N ARG A 308 22.86 -14.81 6.13
CA ARG A 308 23.73 -14.41 7.25
C ARG A 308 23.82 -15.50 8.32
N ALA A 309 22.70 -16.10 8.72
CA ALA A 309 22.72 -17.19 9.70
C ALA A 309 23.49 -18.43 9.19
N LEU A 310 23.43 -18.71 7.87
CA LEU A 310 24.27 -19.74 7.25
C LEU A 310 25.75 -19.40 7.36
N ALA A 311 26.13 -18.16 7.05
CA ALA A 311 27.51 -17.69 7.17
C ALA A 311 28.02 -17.78 8.62
N ASP A 312 27.20 -17.38 9.59
CA ASP A 312 27.50 -17.50 11.02
C ASP A 312 27.68 -18.96 11.43
N TYR A 313 26.84 -19.87 10.92
CA TYR A 313 26.98 -21.30 11.13
C TYR A 313 28.28 -21.87 10.55
N GLU A 314 28.62 -21.56 9.29
CA GLU A 314 29.88 -22.02 8.70
C GLU A 314 31.12 -21.48 9.42
N ASN A 315 31.07 -20.23 9.89
CA ASN A 315 32.14 -19.65 10.68
C ASN A 315 32.26 -20.33 12.05
N SER A 316 31.14 -20.67 12.69
CA SER A 316 31.14 -21.42 13.95
C SER A 316 31.71 -22.84 13.77
N ASN A 317 31.46 -23.50 12.64
CA ASN A 317 32.08 -24.79 12.29
C ASN A 317 33.61 -24.69 12.21
N LYS A 318 34.13 -23.69 11.48
CA LYS A 318 35.59 -23.45 11.38
C LYS A 318 36.21 -23.15 12.75
N ALA A 319 35.49 -22.39 13.59
CA ALA A 319 35.94 -22.08 14.95
C ALA A 319 35.99 -23.34 15.83
N LEU A 320 34.99 -24.22 15.71
CA LEU A 320 34.95 -25.51 16.39
C LEU A 320 36.10 -26.42 15.96
N ASP A 321 36.37 -26.55 14.66
CA ASP A 321 37.50 -27.34 14.16
C ASP A 321 38.83 -26.83 14.72
N LYS A 322 39.00 -25.51 14.80
CA LYS A 322 40.18 -24.89 15.40
C LYS A 322 40.29 -25.15 16.91
N ALA A 323 39.17 -25.14 17.63
CA ALA A 323 39.14 -25.48 19.06
C ALA A 323 39.52 -26.95 19.30
N ARG A 324 38.98 -27.87 18.48
CA ARG A 324 39.32 -29.30 18.48
C ARG A 324 40.80 -29.55 18.21
N LEU A 325 41.36 -28.91 17.18
CA LEU A 325 42.79 -29.03 16.86
C LEU A 325 43.70 -28.53 17.99
N LYS A 326 43.28 -27.52 18.74
CA LYS A 326 44.03 -26.97 19.88
C LYS A 326 43.76 -27.69 21.21
N GLY A 327 42.77 -28.57 21.27
CA GLY A 327 42.33 -29.23 22.50
C GLY A 327 41.83 -28.26 23.59
N LYS A 328 41.41 -27.04 23.23
CA LYS A 328 41.03 -25.98 24.17
C LYS A 328 39.67 -25.39 23.79
N ASP A 329 38.83 -25.09 24.79
CA ASP A 329 37.53 -24.42 24.64
C ASP A 329 36.53 -25.17 23.73
N VAL A 330 36.71 -26.49 23.54
CA VAL A 330 35.92 -27.32 22.61
C VAL A 330 34.43 -27.28 22.96
N SER A 331 34.07 -27.53 24.23
CA SER A 331 32.68 -27.55 24.67
C SER A 331 31.94 -26.23 24.38
N GLN A 332 32.60 -25.08 24.63
CA GLN A 332 32.02 -23.77 24.35
C GLN A 332 31.83 -23.54 22.84
N ALA A 333 32.79 -23.97 22.02
CA ALA A 333 32.69 -23.87 20.56
C ALA A 333 31.59 -24.78 20.00
N GLU A 334 31.40 -25.98 20.58
CA GLU A 334 30.31 -26.90 20.22
C GLU A 334 28.94 -26.30 20.55
N GLU A 335 28.75 -25.75 21.75
CA GLU A 335 27.49 -25.10 22.13
C GLU A 335 27.19 -23.87 21.24
N HIS A 336 28.21 -23.09 20.88
CA HIS A 336 28.02 -21.96 19.97
C HIS A 336 27.62 -22.41 18.56
N GLN A 337 28.31 -23.41 18.02
CA GLN A 337 28.00 -23.98 16.71
C GLN A 337 26.59 -24.56 16.66
N GLN A 338 26.16 -25.27 17.72
CA GLN A 338 24.83 -25.84 17.82
C GLN A 338 23.75 -24.75 17.82
N ARG A 339 23.99 -23.63 18.53
CA ARG A 339 23.07 -22.47 18.52
C ARG A 339 22.97 -21.82 17.13
N CYS A 340 24.09 -21.66 16.43
CA CYS A 340 24.08 -21.13 15.07
C CYS A 340 23.34 -22.05 14.09
N LEU A 341 23.53 -23.37 14.20
CA LEU A 341 22.79 -24.35 13.40
C LEU A 341 21.29 -24.25 13.65
N GLN A 342 20.88 -24.29 14.93
CA GLN A 342 19.46 -24.21 15.29
C GLN A 342 18.82 -22.90 14.79
N LYS A 343 19.54 -21.78 14.87
CA LYS A 343 19.07 -20.50 14.32
C LYS A 343 18.88 -20.58 12.81
N PHE A 344 19.86 -21.11 12.07
CA PHE A 344 19.78 -21.29 10.62
C PHE A 344 18.63 -22.23 10.21
N ASP A 345 18.43 -23.34 10.91
CA ASP A 345 17.36 -24.30 10.62
C ASP A 345 15.98 -23.67 10.86
N ASN A 346 15.77 -23.01 12.00
CA ASN A 346 14.52 -22.32 12.30
C ASN A 346 14.18 -21.23 11.25
N LEU A 347 15.19 -20.47 10.82
CA LEU A 347 15.07 -19.46 9.75
C LEU A 347 14.72 -20.10 8.41
N SER A 348 15.28 -21.27 8.12
CA SER A 348 15.03 -22.02 6.88
C SER A 348 13.61 -22.58 6.85
N GLU A 349 13.14 -23.17 7.94
CA GLU A 349 11.77 -23.72 8.03
C GLU A 349 10.71 -22.62 7.90
N SER A 350 10.83 -21.57 8.71
CA SER A 350 9.91 -20.43 8.66
C SER A 350 9.99 -19.70 7.32
N GLY A 351 11.20 -19.52 6.77
CA GLY A 351 11.43 -18.90 5.47
C GLY A 351 10.77 -19.64 4.31
N LYS A 352 10.85 -20.98 4.27
CA LYS A 352 10.16 -21.81 3.26
C LYS A 352 8.66 -21.59 3.30
N LYS A 353 8.07 -21.58 4.51
CA LYS A 353 6.64 -21.36 4.72
C LYS A 353 6.22 -19.95 4.25
N GLU A 354 7.00 -18.94 4.60
CA GLU A 354 6.68 -17.55 4.25
C GLU A 354 6.79 -17.25 2.76
N LEU A 355 7.82 -17.76 2.08
CA LEU A 355 7.96 -17.61 0.63
C LEU A 355 6.85 -18.32 -0.14
N THR A 356 6.41 -19.48 0.34
CA THR A 356 5.26 -20.20 -0.19
C THR A 356 3.96 -19.39 0.00
N ASN A 357 3.73 -18.88 1.21
CA ASN A 357 2.58 -18.03 1.52
C ASN A 357 2.57 -16.74 0.71
N PHE A 358 3.74 -16.12 0.49
CA PHE A 358 3.89 -14.94 -0.37
C PHE A 358 3.41 -15.22 -1.79
N LYS A 359 3.78 -16.37 -2.37
CA LYS A 359 3.35 -16.77 -3.71
C LYS A 359 1.84 -16.96 -3.82
N ALA A 360 1.18 -17.52 -2.81
CA ALA A 360 -0.28 -17.67 -2.81
C ALA A 360 -0.98 -16.31 -2.63
N ARG A 361 -0.55 -15.55 -1.61
CA ARG A 361 -1.13 -14.26 -1.23
C ARG A 361 -1.09 -13.24 -2.38
N ARG A 362 0.03 -13.16 -3.11
CA ARG A 362 0.15 -12.24 -4.26
C ARG A 362 -0.90 -12.51 -5.33
N VAL A 363 -1.16 -13.78 -5.66
CA VAL A 363 -2.13 -14.13 -6.71
C VAL A 363 -3.53 -13.69 -6.31
N VAL A 364 -3.92 -13.91 -5.05
CA VAL A 364 -5.21 -13.48 -4.52
C VAL A 364 -5.35 -11.96 -4.56
N ALA A 365 -4.33 -11.21 -4.10
CA ALA A 365 -4.38 -9.75 -4.07
C ALA A 365 -4.45 -9.13 -5.48
N PHE A 366 -3.64 -9.62 -6.42
CA PHE A 366 -3.67 -9.16 -7.82
C PHE A 366 -5.00 -9.50 -8.49
N ARG A 367 -5.52 -10.71 -8.29
CA ARG A 367 -6.82 -11.09 -8.83
C ARG A 367 -7.93 -10.18 -8.33
N LYS A 368 -8.02 -9.95 -7.02
CA LYS A 368 -9.03 -9.08 -6.41
C LYS A 368 -8.99 -7.67 -7.00
N ASN A 369 -7.82 -7.04 -6.99
CA ASN A 369 -7.68 -5.66 -7.44
C ASN A 369 -7.88 -5.48 -8.95
N LEU A 370 -7.43 -6.43 -9.78
CA LEU A 370 -7.64 -6.35 -11.23
C LEU A 370 -9.12 -6.52 -11.60
N VAL A 371 -9.86 -7.39 -10.88
CA VAL A 371 -11.31 -7.52 -11.06
C VAL A 371 -12.02 -6.23 -10.65
N GLU A 372 -11.73 -5.71 -9.46
CA GLU A 372 -12.32 -4.45 -8.98
C GLU A 372 -11.99 -3.27 -9.91
N MET A 373 -10.77 -3.22 -10.46
CA MET A 373 -10.38 -2.20 -11.44
C MET A 373 -11.20 -2.32 -12.72
N ALA A 374 -11.35 -3.52 -13.29
CA ALA A 374 -12.14 -3.71 -14.50
C ALA A 374 -13.63 -3.35 -14.29
N GLU A 375 -14.19 -3.63 -13.11
CA GLU A 375 -15.54 -3.21 -12.75
C GLU A 375 -15.69 -1.68 -12.71
N LEU A 376 -14.67 -0.98 -12.18
CA LEU A 376 -14.61 0.47 -12.16
C LEU A 376 -14.46 1.05 -13.57
N GLU A 377 -13.57 0.50 -14.41
CA GLU A 377 -13.40 0.91 -15.81
C GLU A 377 -14.73 0.83 -16.58
N VAL A 378 -15.48 -0.29 -16.44
CA VAL A 378 -16.80 -0.43 -17.05
C VAL A 378 -17.79 0.63 -16.55
N LYS A 379 -17.76 0.92 -15.25
CA LYS A 379 -18.61 1.97 -14.65
C LYS A 379 -18.26 3.35 -15.20
N HIS A 380 -16.98 3.69 -15.33
CA HIS A 380 -16.52 4.95 -15.90
C HIS A 380 -16.89 5.09 -17.38
N ALA A 381 -16.70 4.02 -18.16
CA ALA A 381 -17.07 3.99 -19.57
C ALA A 381 -18.57 4.24 -19.79
N LYS A 382 -19.44 3.58 -19.00
CA LYS A 382 -20.89 3.82 -19.03
C LYS A 382 -21.27 5.26 -18.68
N ASN A 383 -20.57 5.86 -17.71
CA ASN A 383 -20.79 7.25 -17.35
C ASN A 383 -20.39 8.19 -18.51
N ASN A 384 -19.23 7.98 -19.13
CA ASN A 384 -18.80 8.74 -20.30
C ASN A 384 -19.79 8.63 -21.45
N MET A 385 -20.27 7.42 -21.77
CA MET A 385 -21.30 7.22 -22.80
C MET A 385 -22.58 8.00 -22.50
N THR A 386 -23.04 7.99 -21.25
CA THR A 386 -24.25 8.70 -20.84
C THR A 386 -24.11 10.21 -21.01
N LEU A 387 -22.94 10.77 -20.64
CA LEU A 387 -22.64 12.19 -20.79
C LEU A 387 -22.61 12.62 -22.27
N LEU A 388 -21.95 11.84 -23.11
CA LEU A 388 -21.86 12.09 -24.55
C LEU A 388 -23.24 12.02 -25.22
N GLN A 389 -24.02 10.99 -24.91
CA GLN A 389 -25.36 10.81 -25.45
C GLN A 389 -26.29 11.95 -25.04
N GLY A 390 -26.26 12.35 -23.76
CA GLY A 390 -27.04 13.48 -23.28
C GLY A 390 -26.66 14.80 -23.97
N CYS A 391 -25.38 15.02 -24.26
CA CYS A 391 -24.96 16.19 -25.02
C CYS A 391 -25.47 16.16 -26.47
N ILE A 392 -25.42 15.00 -27.14
CA ILE A 392 -25.93 14.84 -28.52
C ILE A 392 -27.43 15.16 -28.58
N GLU A 393 -28.21 14.68 -27.62
CA GLU A 393 -29.66 14.95 -27.52
C GLU A 393 -29.95 16.44 -27.32
N LEU A 394 -29.20 17.11 -26.45
CA LEU A 394 -29.31 18.56 -26.24
C LEU A 394 -28.94 19.37 -27.48
N LEU A 395 -27.98 18.91 -28.27
CA LEU A 395 -27.59 19.56 -29.53
C LEU A 395 -28.59 19.31 -30.66
N SER A 396 -29.27 18.15 -30.65
CA SER A 396 -30.26 17.78 -31.66
C SER A 396 -31.64 18.42 -31.43
N SER A 397 -31.87 18.99 -30.24
CA SER A 397 -33.12 19.65 -29.83
C SER A 397 -33.06 21.18 -29.90
N ASN A 398 -31.89 21.75 -30.18
CA ASN A 398 -31.69 23.15 -30.57
C ASN A 398 -31.82 23.31 -32.09
#